data_AF-A0A971JVE6-F1
#
_entry.id   AF-A0A971JVE6-F1
#
_cell.length_a   1.000
_cell.length_b   1.000
_cell.length_c   1.000
_cell.angle_alpha   90.00
_cell.angle_beta   90.00
_cell.angle_gamma   90.00
#
_symmetry.space_group_name_H-M   'P 1'
#
loop_
_entity.id
_entity.type
_entity.pdbx_description
1 polymer ?
#
loop_
_entity_poly.entity_id
_entity_poly.type
_entity_poly.pdbx_seq_one_letter_code
_entity_poly.pdbx_strand_id
1 'polypeptide(L)'
;MSRPGPAAPPALRSLSRRRVIIGGAAAGGALLVTSWPVGAQDPTGPDGGRSTDFSLAEPLHPAPTDLPGTDAFGTTLTESPDRGIMFPVFPNNATSWTRTQDTYGACRSGCTRPHQGEDLMAPKMTKLLSVVDGRIVEFRHRASGNSLYIQGDDGWFYCYLHINNDRPGTDDASNLAQYAWAPKLRQYVGNESAARGVRVLRGELVAYCGDSGNAEGSGSHLHFEIRKPATGTFSSETQRLWSSASVNPRVSLQNAAPAAERPQVDPAVFAPWTTATAFVNAQYRDFLGRSPSAADLSYYGDLLNSGAWSPDRLAAHLLESAECDSVTQAVARVYLAAYDRLPDSGGLVYWLDRRRNGWTLDRIGQQFTRAPEFTSRYGSLTDAEFVDRVYQNVLGRNAEGAGREYWLAALASGTTRGKVLIHFSQSPENQNRLRNLMHVIGTHGVMLVRTPSTTEREVWLGLLDAGESTQAMIGMIRVGAEYKARFA
;
A
#
# COMPACT_ATOMS: atom_id res chain seq x y z
N MET A 1 -17.92 37.12 -74.62
CA MET A 1 -16.95 37.45 -73.56
C MET A 1 -17.51 36.89 -72.26
N SER A 2 -16.80 35.97 -71.60
CA SER A 2 -17.35 35.19 -70.48
C SER A 2 -16.40 35.25 -69.29
N ARG A 3 -16.93 35.42 -68.07
CA ARG A 3 -16.11 35.52 -66.84
C ARG A 3 -15.63 34.13 -66.38
N PRO A 4 -14.40 33.98 -65.86
CA PRO A 4 -13.91 32.73 -65.30
C PRO A 4 -14.56 32.42 -63.94
N GLY A 5 -14.65 31.12 -63.61
CA GLY A 5 -15.15 30.64 -62.32
C GLY A 5 -14.09 30.67 -61.19
N PRO A 6 -14.51 30.44 -59.92
CA PRO A 6 -13.62 30.42 -58.77
C PRO A 6 -12.69 29.18 -58.75
N ALA A 7 -11.52 29.34 -58.13
CA ALA A 7 -10.50 28.31 -58.05
C ALA A 7 -10.76 27.24 -56.98
N ALA A 8 -10.19 26.05 -57.16
CA ALA A 8 -10.26 24.94 -56.21
C ALA A 8 -9.37 25.16 -54.96
N PRO A 9 -9.73 24.62 -53.79
CA PRO A 9 -8.92 24.71 -52.57
C PRO A 9 -7.66 23.82 -52.64
N PRO A 10 -6.57 24.19 -51.93
CA PRO A 10 -5.32 23.44 -51.95
C PRO A 10 -5.40 22.13 -51.13
N ALA A 11 -4.68 21.10 -51.58
CA ALA A 11 -4.63 19.80 -50.92
C ALA A 11 -3.83 19.83 -49.60
N LEU A 12 -4.35 19.12 -48.59
CA LEU A 12 -3.67 18.92 -47.30
C LEU A 12 -2.38 18.10 -47.48
N ARG A 13 -1.25 18.66 -47.04
CA ARG A 13 0.03 17.93 -47.00
C ARG A 13 0.09 17.04 -45.75
N SER A 14 0.41 15.77 -45.94
CA SER A 14 0.72 14.85 -44.85
C SER A 14 2.02 15.26 -44.14
N LEU A 15 1.96 15.52 -42.84
CA LEU A 15 3.15 15.76 -42.03
C LEU A 15 3.76 14.43 -41.59
N SER A 16 4.94 14.13 -42.13
CA SER A 16 5.72 12.94 -41.79
C SER A 16 6.16 12.94 -40.32
N ARG A 17 6.21 11.76 -39.71
CA ARG A 17 6.80 11.55 -38.38
C ARG A 17 8.23 12.11 -38.35
N ARG A 18 8.51 13.03 -37.42
CA ARG A 18 9.88 13.36 -37.01
C ARG A 18 10.09 12.88 -35.58
N ARG A 19 11.16 12.11 -35.36
CA ARG A 19 11.68 11.88 -34.00
C ARG A 19 12.12 13.24 -33.44
N VAL A 20 11.53 13.65 -32.32
CA VAL A 20 12.02 14.76 -31.52
C VAL A 20 13.00 14.19 -30.51
N ILE A 21 14.29 14.54 -30.66
CA ILE A 21 15.32 14.27 -29.65
C ILE A 21 15.47 15.57 -28.86
N ILE A 22 15.09 15.57 -27.59
CA ILE A 22 15.33 16.70 -26.69
C ILE A 22 16.62 16.44 -25.92
N GLY A 23 17.70 17.07 -26.37
CA GLY A 23 18.83 17.35 -25.49
C GLY A 23 18.52 18.64 -24.71
N GLY A 24 18.38 18.55 -23.39
CA GLY A 24 18.16 19.68 -22.50
C GLY A 24 19.00 19.50 -21.24
N ALA A 25 19.88 20.45 -20.93
CA ALA A 25 20.87 20.28 -19.87
C ALA A 25 20.27 20.48 -18.48
N ALA A 26 20.57 19.54 -17.58
CA ALA A 26 20.50 19.73 -16.13
C ALA A 26 21.92 19.59 -15.57
N ALA A 27 22.33 20.48 -14.68
CA ALA A 27 23.72 20.61 -14.24
C ALA A 27 23.97 20.02 -12.84
N GLY A 28 25.17 19.46 -12.63
CA GLY A 28 25.84 19.42 -11.33
C GLY A 28 25.20 18.57 -10.21
N GLY A 29 25.51 17.27 -10.19
CA GLY A 29 25.17 16.39 -9.06
C GLY A 29 25.95 15.07 -9.12
N ALA A 30 27.21 15.08 -8.71
CA ALA A 30 28.10 13.92 -8.85
C ALA A 30 27.82 12.85 -7.77
N LEU A 31 27.55 11.60 -8.20
CA LEU A 31 27.62 10.44 -7.32
C LEU A 31 29.10 10.11 -7.03
N LEU A 32 29.55 10.37 -5.80
CA LEU A 32 30.83 9.87 -5.30
C LEU A 32 30.65 8.46 -4.76
N VAL A 33 31.13 7.47 -5.51
CA VAL A 33 31.29 6.08 -5.04
C VAL A 33 32.69 5.93 -4.46
N THR A 34 32.80 5.85 -3.14
CA THR A 34 34.08 5.65 -2.43
C THR A 34 34.23 4.21 -1.95
N SER A 35 35.38 3.60 -2.27
CA SER A 35 35.74 2.22 -1.96
C SER A 35 35.99 1.94 -0.48
N TRP A 36 35.70 0.71 -0.04
CA TRP A 36 36.12 0.18 1.26
C TRP A 36 37.60 -0.28 1.22
N PRO A 37 38.43 0.04 2.22
CA PRO A 37 39.73 -0.62 2.44
C PRO A 37 39.57 -1.92 3.25
N VAL A 38 40.56 -2.82 3.16
CA VAL A 38 40.56 -4.14 3.81
C VAL A 38 41.74 -4.29 4.79
N GLY A 39 41.44 -4.76 6.00
CA GLY A 39 42.33 -5.66 6.77
C GLY A 39 43.41 -5.06 7.69
N ALA A 40 43.24 -5.28 9.00
CA ALA A 40 44.26 -5.55 10.03
C ALA A 40 43.50 -6.04 11.28
N GLN A 41 43.58 -7.32 11.68
CA GLN A 41 44.62 -7.96 12.51
C GLN A 41 44.57 -7.61 14.01
N ASP A 42 44.54 -8.67 14.82
CA ASP A 42 44.44 -8.73 16.29
C ASP A 42 45.82 -8.82 16.95
N PRO A 43 45.96 -8.38 18.22
CA PRO A 43 46.92 -9.01 19.12
C PRO A 43 46.43 -9.18 20.60
N THR A 44 45.87 -10.35 20.90
CA THR A 44 46.29 -11.24 22.02
C THR A 44 46.42 -10.72 23.47
N GLY A 45 45.46 -11.09 24.33
CA GLY A 45 45.68 -11.64 25.69
C GLY A 45 45.89 -10.69 26.89
N PRO A 46 45.98 -11.22 28.15
CA PRO A 46 45.90 -12.63 28.56
C PRO A 46 44.69 -12.98 29.48
N ASP A 47 44.48 -14.29 29.69
CA ASP A 47 43.40 -14.84 30.55
C ASP A 47 43.63 -14.69 32.07
N GLY A 48 42.51 -14.68 32.82
CA GLY A 48 42.45 -14.77 34.28
C GLY A 48 41.36 -15.74 34.74
N GLY A 49 41.52 -17.04 34.47
CA GLY A 49 40.42 -18.01 34.48
C GLY A 49 40.08 -18.71 35.82
N ARG A 50 38.81 -19.14 35.92
CA ARG A 50 38.34 -20.37 36.59
C ARG A 50 37.28 -20.97 35.64
N SER A 51 37.54 -22.09 34.95
CA SER A 51 37.52 -23.49 35.44
C SER A 51 36.12 -23.96 35.86
N THR A 52 35.56 -25.09 35.42
CA THR A 52 35.85 -26.09 34.33
C THR A 52 34.61 -27.01 34.24
N ASP A 53 34.22 -27.69 33.15
CA ASP A 53 34.80 -27.88 31.81
C ASP A 53 33.65 -27.83 30.75
N PHE A 54 33.51 -28.48 29.59
CA PHE A 54 34.12 -29.64 28.91
C PHE A 54 34.15 -29.43 27.38
N SER A 55 35.17 -29.96 26.68
CA SER A 55 35.13 -30.19 25.22
C SER A 55 36.24 -31.15 24.75
N LEU A 56 35.93 -32.14 23.90
CA LEU A 56 36.81 -32.66 22.81
C LEU A 56 36.04 -33.58 21.81
N ALA A 57 36.00 -33.14 20.54
CA ALA A 57 35.89 -33.83 19.24
C ALA A 57 35.12 -35.18 19.00
N GLU A 58 34.27 -35.14 17.95
CA GLU A 58 33.79 -36.23 17.06
C GLU A 58 32.88 -37.37 17.61
N PRO A 59 32.08 -38.06 16.76
CA PRO A 59 31.90 -37.93 15.30
C PRO A 59 30.45 -37.54 14.87
N LEU A 60 30.19 -37.59 13.55
CA LEU A 60 28.86 -37.38 12.93
C LEU A 60 27.81 -38.40 13.43
N HIS A 61 26.67 -37.90 13.93
CA HIS A 61 25.51 -38.71 14.32
C HIS A 61 24.18 -38.12 13.77
N PRO A 62 23.14 -38.96 13.59
CA PRO A 62 22.05 -38.67 12.65
C PRO A 62 21.01 -37.66 13.17
N ALA A 63 20.14 -37.20 12.26
CA ALA A 63 18.97 -36.40 12.59
C ALA A 63 18.08 -37.13 13.62
N PRO A 64 17.48 -36.40 14.60
CA PRO A 64 16.50 -36.99 15.50
C PRO A 64 15.29 -37.50 14.70
N THR A 65 14.96 -38.78 14.85
CA THR A 65 13.67 -39.33 14.44
C THR A 65 12.58 -38.87 15.40
N ASP A 66 11.39 -38.57 14.88
CA ASP A 66 10.25 -38.03 15.63
C ASP A 66 9.68 -38.95 16.74
N LEU A 67 8.66 -38.40 17.43
CA LEU A 67 7.72 -39.03 18.37
C LEU A 67 8.20 -39.01 19.86
N PRO A 68 7.34 -39.35 20.84
CA PRO A 68 6.76 -38.30 21.69
C PRO A 68 7.35 -38.30 23.10
N GLY A 69 7.90 -37.16 23.52
CA GLY A 69 8.38 -36.98 24.89
C GLY A 69 7.24 -36.69 25.88
N THR A 70 7.32 -37.27 27.08
CA THR A 70 6.75 -36.62 28.27
C THR A 70 7.65 -35.46 28.67
N ASP A 71 7.09 -34.30 28.99
CA ASP A 71 7.83 -33.24 29.66
C ASP A 71 8.23 -33.66 31.10
N ALA A 72 8.93 -32.77 31.83
CA ALA A 72 9.35 -33.01 33.21
C ALA A 72 8.17 -33.15 34.22
N PHE A 73 6.92 -33.07 33.75
CA PHE A 73 5.67 -33.16 34.51
C PHE A 73 4.82 -34.38 34.10
N GLY A 74 5.30 -35.20 33.15
CA GLY A 74 4.56 -36.35 32.61
C GLY A 74 3.58 -36.01 31.49
N THR A 75 3.56 -34.77 31.00
CA THR A 75 2.66 -34.31 29.93
C THR A 75 3.18 -34.79 28.58
N THR A 76 2.40 -35.60 27.85
CA THR A 76 2.79 -36.03 26.49
C THR A 76 2.76 -34.86 25.51
N LEU A 77 3.93 -34.46 25.02
CA LEU A 77 4.09 -33.36 24.07
C LEU A 77 3.87 -33.86 22.63
N THR A 78 2.60 -34.03 22.24
CA THR A 78 2.20 -34.74 21.02
C THR A 78 2.20 -33.94 19.72
N GLU A 79 2.36 -32.61 19.77
CA GLU A 79 2.26 -31.75 18.58
C GLU A 79 3.42 -30.75 18.50
N SER A 80 4.27 -30.94 17.47
CA SER A 80 5.16 -29.92 16.92
C SER A 80 4.80 -29.72 15.43
N PRO A 81 3.69 -29.03 15.12
CA PRO A 81 3.28 -28.83 13.74
C PRO A 81 4.29 -27.93 13.03
N ASP A 82 4.61 -28.26 11.78
CA ASP A 82 5.22 -27.29 10.89
C ASP A 82 4.18 -26.22 10.54
N ARG A 83 4.58 -24.96 10.68
CA ARG A 83 3.80 -23.76 10.37
C ARG A 83 4.30 -23.04 9.11
N GLY A 84 5.37 -23.52 8.46
CA GLY A 84 5.96 -22.94 7.25
C GLY A 84 6.56 -21.54 7.47
N ILE A 85 6.99 -21.25 8.70
CA ILE A 85 7.40 -19.92 9.16
C ILE A 85 8.70 -19.42 8.50
N MET A 86 8.99 -18.13 8.69
CA MET A 86 10.34 -17.59 8.57
C MET A 86 11.05 -17.69 9.93
N PHE A 87 12.39 -17.73 9.96
CA PHE A 87 13.14 -17.70 11.21
C PHE A 87 13.04 -16.30 11.87
N PRO A 88 12.75 -16.18 13.18
CA PRO A 88 12.42 -14.89 13.80
C PRO A 88 13.61 -13.95 14.03
N VAL A 89 14.84 -14.48 14.16
CA VAL A 89 16.04 -13.71 14.50
C VAL A 89 16.85 -13.41 13.23
N PHE A 90 17.22 -12.14 13.01
CA PHE A 90 17.93 -11.70 11.80
C PHE A 90 19.31 -11.07 12.11
N PRO A 91 20.36 -11.38 11.33
CA PRO A 91 20.40 -12.34 10.21
C PRO A 91 20.60 -13.78 10.69
N ASN A 92 20.07 -14.77 9.96
CA ASN A 92 20.36 -16.19 10.23
C ASN A 92 21.54 -16.67 9.35
N ASN A 93 22.77 -16.36 9.75
CA ASN A 93 23.94 -16.95 9.10
C ASN A 93 24.11 -18.42 9.54
N ALA A 94 24.86 -19.24 8.78
CA ALA A 94 24.99 -20.68 9.06
C ALA A 94 25.66 -21.01 10.42
N THR A 95 26.23 -20.01 11.09
CA THR A 95 26.83 -20.08 12.43
C THR A 95 25.92 -19.58 13.55
N SER A 96 24.80 -18.91 13.24
CA SER A 96 23.88 -18.40 14.25
C SER A 96 22.85 -19.47 14.63
N TRP A 97 22.96 -19.98 15.86
CA TRP A 97 21.94 -20.79 16.56
C TRP A 97 21.73 -22.20 16.01
N THR A 98 22.84 -22.87 15.69
CA THR A 98 22.87 -24.32 15.49
C THR A 98 22.55 -25.06 16.80
N ARG A 99 21.30 -25.52 16.91
CA ARG A 99 20.79 -26.66 17.71
C ARG A 99 21.81 -27.35 18.64
N THR A 100 21.46 -27.48 19.92
CA THR A 100 21.68 -28.75 20.66
C THR A 100 20.46 -29.08 21.52
N GLN A 101 20.15 -28.21 22.48
CA GLN A 101 19.09 -28.43 23.46
C GLN A 101 17.72 -28.01 22.90
N ASP A 102 16.70 -28.83 23.18
CA ASP A 102 15.29 -28.43 23.14
C ASP A 102 14.97 -27.88 24.54
N THR A 103 14.62 -26.60 24.65
CA THR A 103 14.31 -25.99 25.95
C THR A 103 12.82 -26.06 26.27
N TYR A 104 11.97 -26.46 25.32
CA TYR A 104 10.54 -26.61 25.54
C TYR A 104 10.24 -27.74 26.54
N GLY A 105 9.24 -27.57 27.41
CA GLY A 105 8.92 -28.56 28.46
C GLY A 105 9.92 -28.63 29.62
N ALA A 106 11.09 -27.98 29.54
CA ALA A 106 12.08 -27.94 30.62
C ALA A 106 11.50 -27.33 31.91
N CYS A 107 11.96 -27.81 33.07
CA CYS A 107 11.51 -27.27 34.36
C CYS A 107 11.80 -25.78 34.50
N ARG A 108 10.77 -24.98 34.80
CA ARG A 108 10.91 -23.59 35.26
C ARG A 108 10.28 -23.44 36.65
N SER A 109 10.71 -22.39 37.37
CA SER A 109 10.22 -22.06 38.71
C SER A 109 10.26 -23.23 39.70
N GLY A 110 11.38 -23.97 39.74
CA GLY A 110 11.55 -25.12 40.66
C GLY A 110 10.70 -26.35 40.30
N CYS A 111 10.56 -26.65 39.00
CA CYS A 111 9.64 -27.68 38.50
C CYS A 111 8.19 -27.50 38.98
N THR A 112 7.68 -26.25 38.95
CA THR A 112 6.24 -25.96 39.18
C THR A 112 5.47 -25.67 37.89
N ARG A 113 6.18 -25.43 36.78
CA ARG A 113 5.61 -25.30 35.43
C ARG A 113 6.63 -25.69 34.36
N PRO A 114 6.20 -26.24 33.21
CA PRO A 114 7.06 -26.43 32.06
C PRO A 114 7.40 -25.11 31.37
N HIS A 115 8.47 -25.13 30.59
CA HIS A 115 8.79 -24.11 29.61
C HIS A 115 7.79 -24.16 28.43
N GLN A 116 7.43 -23.00 27.86
CA GLN A 116 6.30 -22.82 26.94
C GLN A 116 6.71 -22.41 25.51
N GLY A 117 8.02 -22.33 25.25
CA GLY A 117 8.62 -21.91 23.99
C GLY A 117 10.05 -22.45 23.87
N GLU A 118 10.78 -21.98 22.85
CA GLU A 118 12.21 -22.23 22.65
C GLU A 118 13.00 -20.94 22.91
N ASP A 119 14.16 -21.05 23.57
CA ASP A 119 15.03 -19.90 23.89
C ASP A 119 16.07 -19.71 22.78
N LEU A 120 15.78 -18.79 21.87
CA LEU A 120 16.66 -18.43 20.77
C LEU A 120 17.66 -17.36 21.24
N MET A 121 18.75 -17.82 21.85
CA MET A 121 19.90 -16.98 22.22
C MET A 121 20.28 -16.02 21.08
N ALA A 122 20.59 -14.76 21.40
CA ALA A 122 21.11 -13.79 20.44
C ALA A 122 21.73 -12.58 21.17
N PRO A 123 22.71 -11.86 20.60
CA PRO A 123 23.18 -10.61 21.18
C PRO A 123 22.07 -9.58 21.40
N LYS A 124 22.17 -8.75 22.45
CA LYS A 124 21.31 -7.58 22.62
C LYS A 124 21.35 -6.72 21.35
N MET A 125 20.23 -6.09 21.00
CA MET A 125 20.03 -5.33 19.75
C MET A 125 19.97 -6.17 18.44
N THR A 126 19.99 -7.51 18.48
CA THR A 126 19.72 -8.33 17.27
C THR A 126 18.30 -8.11 16.76
N LYS A 127 18.08 -8.02 15.45
CA LYS A 127 16.75 -7.74 14.87
C LYS A 127 15.81 -8.92 15.04
N LEU A 128 14.57 -8.65 15.48
CA LEU A 128 13.48 -9.61 15.53
C LEU A 128 12.42 -9.27 14.47
N LEU A 129 12.16 -10.22 13.58
CA LEU A 129 11.26 -10.07 12.44
C LEU A 129 9.98 -10.88 12.65
N SER A 130 8.85 -10.42 12.10
CA SER A 130 7.62 -11.21 12.10
C SER A 130 7.78 -12.46 11.24
N VAL A 131 7.59 -13.63 11.85
CA VAL A 131 7.73 -14.94 11.20
C VAL A 131 6.66 -15.24 10.15
N VAL A 132 5.51 -14.56 10.23
CA VAL A 132 4.34 -14.69 9.35
C VAL A 132 3.72 -13.33 9.04
N ASP A 133 2.85 -13.31 8.04
CA ASP A 133 1.82 -12.29 7.88
C ASP A 133 0.74 -12.47 8.98
N GLY A 134 0.38 -11.40 9.69
CA GLY A 134 -0.53 -11.48 10.83
C GLY A 134 -1.00 -10.13 11.37
N ARG A 135 -1.53 -10.12 12.60
CA ARG A 135 -1.95 -8.92 13.35
C ARG A 135 -1.54 -9.03 14.81
N ILE A 136 -1.13 -7.91 15.40
CA ILE A 136 -0.79 -7.83 16.83
C ILE A 136 -2.07 -8.04 17.66
N VAL A 137 -2.04 -8.95 18.64
CA VAL A 137 -3.16 -9.21 19.57
C VAL A 137 -2.87 -8.79 21.01
N GLU A 138 -1.59 -8.67 21.35
CA GLU A 138 -1.10 -8.08 22.59
C GLU A 138 0.29 -7.47 22.34
N PHE A 139 0.52 -6.27 22.88
CA PHE A 139 1.78 -5.54 22.86
C PHE A 139 2.06 -5.12 24.31
N ARG A 140 3.27 -5.39 24.81
CA ARG A 140 3.65 -5.07 26.20
C ARG A 140 5.00 -4.40 26.24
N HIS A 141 5.04 -3.18 26.78
CA HIS A 141 6.26 -2.42 26.99
C HIS A 141 6.31 -1.91 28.43
N ARG A 142 6.94 -2.69 29.31
CA ARG A 142 6.76 -2.59 30.77
C ARG A 142 8.07 -2.86 31.49
N ALA A 143 8.23 -2.29 32.68
CA ALA A 143 9.37 -2.57 33.57
C ALA A 143 9.45 -4.05 34.01
N SER A 144 8.35 -4.80 33.92
CA SER A 144 8.30 -6.25 34.18
C SER A 144 8.70 -7.13 32.98
N GLY A 145 9.24 -6.53 31.91
CA GLY A 145 9.58 -7.20 30.66
C GLY A 145 8.70 -6.75 29.47
N ASN A 146 9.32 -6.75 28.29
CA ASN A 146 8.68 -6.40 27.02
C ASN A 146 8.32 -7.69 26.24
N SER A 147 7.12 -7.72 25.65
CA SER A 147 6.71 -8.83 24.80
C SER A 147 5.68 -8.45 23.74
N LEU A 148 5.66 -9.22 22.64
CA LEU A 148 4.78 -9.05 21.49
C LEU A 148 4.08 -10.36 21.14
N TYR A 149 2.80 -10.30 20.84
CA TYR A 149 2.00 -11.46 20.47
C TYR A 149 1.24 -11.16 19.18
N ILE A 150 1.47 -12.00 18.16
CA ILE A 150 0.94 -11.86 16.82
C ILE A 150 0.06 -13.07 16.52
N GLN A 151 -1.18 -12.84 16.10
CA GLN A 151 -1.99 -13.86 15.45
C GLN A 151 -1.64 -13.85 13.95
N GLY A 152 -1.16 -14.97 13.42
CA GLY A 152 -0.96 -15.14 11.98
C GLY A 152 -2.29 -15.23 11.24
N ASP A 153 -2.26 -15.01 9.92
CA ASP A 153 -3.44 -15.23 9.06
C ASP A 153 -3.86 -16.70 9.00
N ASP A 154 -2.98 -17.60 9.44
CA ASP A 154 -3.25 -19.02 9.67
C ASP A 154 -4.04 -19.31 10.97
N GLY A 155 -4.32 -18.27 11.76
CA GLY A 155 -5.04 -18.33 13.04
C GLY A 155 -4.19 -18.68 14.26
N TRP A 156 -2.92 -19.07 14.08
CA TRP A 156 -2.03 -19.44 15.18
C TRP A 156 -1.40 -18.21 15.84
N PHE A 157 -0.98 -18.34 17.09
CA PHE A 157 -0.29 -17.25 17.80
C PHE A 157 1.22 -17.48 17.84
N TYR A 158 1.97 -16.41 17.58
CA TYR A 158 3.42 -16.34 17.57
C TYR A 158 3.87 -15.29 18.59
N CYS A 159 4.60 -15.73 19.61
CA CYS A 159 4.89 -14.95 20.80
C CYS A 159 6.38 -14.64 20.90
N TYR A 160 6.73 -13.39 21.20
CA TYR A 160 8.09 -12.91 21.30
C TYR A 160 8.27 -12.27 22.67
N LEU A 161 9.02 -12.92 23.54
CA LEU A 161 9.32 -12.47 24.90
C LEU A 161 10.81 -12.09 25.02
N HIS A 162 11.15 -11.36 26.07
CA HIS A 162 12.51 -10.84 26.32
C HIS A 162 13.01 -9.87 25.23
N ILE A 163 12.07 -9.07 24.70
CA ILE A 163 12.36 -7.94 23.81
C ILE A 163 13.17 -6.89 24.57
N ASN A 164 14.12 -6.24 23.89
CA ASN A 164 15.12 -5.37 24.49
C ASN A 164 14.58 -4.27 25.42
N ASN A 165 15.27 -4.04 26.53
CA ASN A 165 15.07 -2.98 27.52
C ASN A 165 16.29 -2.05 27.67
N ASP A 166 17.39 -2.26 26.95
CA ASP A 166 18.64 -1.52 27.15
C ASP A 166 18.97 -0.51 26.07
N ARG A 167 19.98 0.33 26.34
CA ARG A 167 20.71 1.07 25.31
C ARG A 167 21.74 0.16 24.61
N PRO A 168 22.17 0.48 23.38
CA PRO A 168 23.21 -0.28 22.70
C PRO A 168 24.50 -0.32 23.53
N GLY A 169 24.96 -1.53 23.86
CA GLY A 169 26.18 -1.75 24.65
C GLY A 169 26.03 -1.58 26.17
N THR A 170 24.80 -1.54 26.70
CA THR A 170 24.55 -1.45 28.15
C THR A 170 23.72 -2.61 28.69
N ASP A 171 23.71 -2.71 30.02
CA ASP A 171 22.83 -3.54 30.85
C ASP A 171 22.23 -2.55 31.88
N ASP A 172 21.25 -1.76 31.44
CA ASP A 172 20.78 -0.54 32.12
C ASP A 172 19.26 -0.44 32.33
N ALA A 173 18.49 -1.37 31.75
CA ALA A 173 17.03 -1.47 31.86
C ALA A 173 16.27 -0.15 31.61
N SER A 174 16.87 0.81 30.89
CA SER A 174 16.30 2.16 30.67
C SER A 174 15.01 2.17 29.85
N ASN A 175 14.68 1.03 29.26
CA ASN A 175 13.46 0.67 28.53
C ASN A 175 13.03 1.70 27.49
N LEU A 176 13.98 2.26 26.76
CA LEU A 176 13.70 3.27 25.75
C LEU A 176 13.11 2.62 24.49
N ALA A 177 11.87 2.98 24.17
CA ALA A 177 11.10 2.46 23.03
C ALA A 177 11.87 2.40 21.69
N GLN A 178 12.82 3.32 21.47
CA GLN A 178 13.63 3.35 20.26
C GLN A 178 14.60 2.17 20.11
N TYR A 179 15.01 1.55 21.23
CA TYR A 179 15.88 0.38 21.26
C TYR A 179 15.10 -0.92 21.50
N ALA A 180 13.88 -0.85 22.01
CA ALA A 180 12.98 -2.00 22.14
C ALA A 180 12.27 -2.36 20.81
N TRP A 181 11.78 -1.34 20.08
CA TRP A 181 10.76 -1.53 19.04
C TRP A 181 11.16 -1.00 17.66
N ALA A 182 10.60 -1.65 16.63
CA ALA A 182 10.60 -1.13 15.26
C ALA A 182 9.92 0.26 15.18
N PRO A 183 10.36 1.16 14.27
CA PRO A 183 9.82 2.52 14.17
C PRO A 183 8.29 2.61 14.15
N LYS A 184 7.65 1.71 13.38
CA LYS A 184 6.19 1.60 13.23
C LYS A 184 5.45 1.31 14.53
N LEU A 185 6.07 0.60 15.48
CA LEU A 185 5.41 0.18 16.73
C LEU A 185 5.67 1.12 17.92
N ARG A 186 6.69 1.99 17.85
CA ARG A 186 7.05 2.95 18.91
C ARG A 186 5.89 3.87 19.32
N GLN A 187 5.00 4.20 18.38
CA GLN A 187 3.82 5.04 18.62
C GLN A 187 2.79 4.44 19.59
N TYR A 188 2.86 3.14 19.89
CA TYR A 188 1.94 2.46 20.81
C TYR A 188 2.51 2.34 22.24
N VAL A 189 3.73 2.80 22.48
CA VAL A 189 4.27 2.90 23.84
C VAL A 189 3.48 3.94 24.64
N GLY A 190 3.01 3.55 25.82
CA GLY A 190 2.06 4.34 26.62
C GLY A 190 0.58 4.16 26.20
N ASN A 191 0.29 3.49 25.09
CA ASN A 191 -1.06 3.17 24.62
C ASN A 191 -1.10 1.76 24.00
N GLU A 192 -0.68 0.76 24.79
CA GLU A 192 -0.45 -0.63 24.36
C GLU A 192 -1.66 -1.25 23.63
N SER A 193 -2.88 -0.92 24.07
CA SER A 193 -4.12 -1.44 23.50
C SER A 193 -4.38 -0.96 22.07
N ALA A 194 -3.86 0.20 21.67
CA ALA A 194 -3.98 0.73 20.32
C ALA A 194 -3.08 0.00 19.30
N ALA A 195 -2.14 -0.84 19.75
CA ALA A 195 -1.42 -1.75 18.87
C ALA A 195 -2.27 -2.95 18.41
N ARG A 196 -3.38 -3.26 19.08
CA ARG A 196 -4.20 -4.45 18.77
C ARG A 196 -4.88 -4.30 17.41
N GLY A 197 -4.81 -5.34 16.59
CA GLY A 197 -5.30 -5.36 15.20
C GLY A 197 -4.33 -4.76 14.16
N VAL A 198 -3.25 -4.11 14.59
CA VAL A 198 -2.22 -3.57 13.68
C VAL A 198 -1.58 -4.72 12.89
N ARG A 199 -1.56 -4.56 11.56
CA ARG A 199 -0.94 -5.51 10.64
C ARG A 199 0.57 -5.55 10.85
N VAL A 200 1.12 -6.76 10.90
CA VAL A 200 2.54 -7.04 10.71
C VAL A 200 2.69 -8.08 9.61
N LEU A 201 3.79 -8.05 8.88
CA LEU A 201 3.97 -8.87 7.68
C LEU A 201 5.23 -9.73 7.78
N ARG A 202 5.26 -10.89 7.13
CA ARG A 202 6.42 -11.78 7.11
C ARG A 202 7.67 -11.02 6.67
N GLY A 203 8.71 -11.06 7.50
CA GLY A 203 9.96 -10.31 7.31
C GLY A 203 9.98 -8.89 7.89
N GLU A 204 8.85 -8.33 8.31
CA GLU A 204 8.79 -6.99 8.91
C GLU A 204 9.55 -6.97 10.25
N LEU A 205 10.47 -6.01 10.41
CA LEU A 205 11.09 -5.73 11.70
C LEU A 205 10.01 -5.33 12.71
N VAL A 206 9.90 -6.07 13.82
CA VAL A 206 8.95 -5.78 14.90
C VAL A 206 9.64 -5.29 16.17
N ALA A 207 10.78 -5.87 16.53
CA ALA A 207 11.46 -5.62 17.80
C ALA A 207 12.97 -5.88 17.72
N TYR A 208 13.66 -5.69 18.85
CA TYR A 208 15.05 -6.10 19.03
C TYR A 208 15.17 -7.09 20.20
N CYS A 209 16.14 -8.00 20.12
CA CYS A 209 16.45 -8.98 21.15
C CYS A 209 17.13 -8.31 22.37
N GLY A 210 16.77 -8.75 23.57
CA GLY A 210 17.41 -8.41 24.84
C GLY A 210 17.22 -9.54 25.84
N ASP A 211 16.95 -9.22 27.09
CA ASP A 211 16.69 -10.16 28.20
C ASP A 211 15.62 -9.65 29.17
N SER A 212 14.81 -8.67 28.77
CA SER A 212 13.91 -7.94 29.68
C SER A 212 12.99 -8.82 30.55
N GLY A 213 12.84 -8.39 31.81
CA GLY A 213 11.92 -9.02 32.76
C GLY A 213 12.56 -10.20 33.48
N ASN A 214 11.98 -11.41 33.40
CA ASN A 214 12.51 -12.57 34.13
C ASN A 214 13.71 -13.27 33.45
N ALA A 215 14.30 -12.68 32.41
CA ALA A 215 15.56 -13.14 31.82
C ALA A 215 16.74 -12.22 32.14
N GLU A 216 16.53 -11.11 32.87
CA GLU A 216 17.56 -10.13 33.21
C GLU A 216 18.79 -10.83 33.83
N GLY A 217 19.98 -10.60 33.26
CA GLY A 217 21.23 -11.24 33.71
C GLY A 217 21.39 -12.73 33.41
N SER A 218 20.41 -13.38 32.74
CA SER A 218 20.53 -14.78 32.26
C SER A 218 21.13 -14.91 30.85
N GLY A 219 21.38 -13.78 30.18
CA GLY A 219 21.91 -13.70 28.83
C GLY A 219 20.82 -13.47 27.79
N SER A 220 21.14 -12.68 26.76
CA SER A 220 20.15 -12.22 25.79
C SER A 220 19.65 -13.34 24.86
N HIS A 221 18.32 -13.42 24.73
CA HIS A 221 17.61 -14.39 23.91
C HIS A 221 16.21 -13.90 23.55
N LEU A 222 15.70 -14.36 22.41
CA LEU A 222 14.27 -14.34 22.13
C LEU A 222 13.67 -15.62 22.70
N HIS A 223 12.82 -15.52 23.72
CA HIS A 223 11.93 -16.62 24.08
C HIS A 223 10.74 -16.63 23.11
N PHE A 224 10.67 -17.66 22.27
CA PHE A 224 9.70 -17.77 21.18
C PHE A 224 8.67 -18.87 21.45
N GLU A 225 7.39 -18.53 21.53
CA GLU A 225 6.30 -19.51 21.65
C GLU A 225 5.46 -19.58 20.37
N ILE A 226 4.97 -20.77 20.03
CA ILE A 226 3.85 -20.97 19.10
C ILE A 226 2.67 -21.52 19.93
N ARG A 227 1.46 -20.98 19.74
CA ARG A 227 0.24 -21.44 20.45
C ARG A 227 -0.90 -21.75 19.47
N LYS A 228 -1.65 -22.81 19.78
CA LYS A 228 -2.80 -23.28 18.97
C LYS A 228 -3.94 -22.26 18.96
N PRO A 229 -4.72 -22.11 17.88
CA PRO A 229 -5.97 -21.34 17.94
C PRO A 229 -6.96 -22.00 18.91
N ALA A 230 -7.23 -21.37 20.07
CA ALA A 230 -8.23 -21.89 21.01
C ALA A 230 -9.65 -21.85 20.41
N THR A 231 -10.34 -22.98 20.48
CA THR A 231 -11.72 -23.17 20.02
C THR A 231 -12.73 -22.66 21.06
N GLY A 232 -13.75 -21.93 20.61
CA GLY A 232 -14.81 -21.39 21.46
C GLY A 232 -15.07 -19.91 21.22
N THR A 233 -15.95 -19.33 22.05
CA THR A 233 -16.32 -17.91 22.01
C THR A 233 -15.46 -17.11 22.97
N PHE A 234 -14.77 -16.09 22.46
CA PHE A 234 -13.90 -15.19 23.24
C PHE A 234 -14.31 -13.74 22.98
N SER A 235 -14.18 -12.87 23.98
CA SER A 235 -14.48 -11.43 23.86
C SER A 235 -13.39 -10.64 23.15
N SER A 236 -12.20 -11.23 23.00
CA SER A 236 -11.06 -10.67 22.27
C SER A 236 -10.07 -11.77 21.89
N GLU A 237 -9.27 -11.53 20.85
CA GLU A 237 -8.15 -12.42 20.50
C GLU A 237 -7.04 -12.40 21.57
N THR A 238 -6.94 -11.32 22.37
CA THR A 238 -6.14 -11.31 23.61
C THR A 238 -6.64 -12.40 24.58
N GLN A 239 -7.95 -12.55 24.78
CA GLN A 239 -8.49 -13.62 25.63
C GLN A 239 -8.24 -15.01 25.00
N ARG A 240 -8.44 -15.17 23.69
CA ARG A 240 -8.16 -16.42 22.98
C ARG A 240 -6.70 -16.85 23.18
N LEU A 241 -5.74 -15.94 23.03
CA LEU A 241 -4.31 -16.15 23.27
C LEU A 241 -4.03 -16.71 24.68
N TRP A 242 -4.59 -16.11 25.73
CA TRP A 242 -4.36 -16.59 27.11
C TRP A 242 -5.06 -17.92 27.43
N SER A 243 -6.07 -18.31 26.65
CA SER A 243 -6.67 -19.65 26.65
C SER A 243 -6.00 -20.64 25.67
N SER A 244 -4.98 -20.22 24.93
CA SER A 244 -4.33 -21.03 23.90
C SER A 244 -3.12 -21.78 24.45
N ALA A 245 -3.18 -23.12 24.34
CA ALA A 245 -2.06 -23.99 24.67
C ALA A 245 -0.88 -23.75 23.71
N SER A 246 0.33 -23.77 24.27
CA SER A 246 1.59 -23.80 23.52
C SER A 246 1.77 -25.15 22.81
N VAL A 247 2.61 -25.13 21.77
CA VAL A 247 3.20 -26.30 21.11
C VAL A 247 4.70 -26.10 21.05
N ASN A 248 5.46 -27.19 20.96
CA ASN A 248 6.90 -27.09 20.84
C ASN A 248 7.26 -26.47 19.46
N PRO A 249 7.89 -25.27 19.41
CA PRO A 249 8.18 -24.59 18.14
C PRO A 249 9.26 -25.27 17.29
N ARG A 250 9.99 -26.23 17.85
CA ARG A 250 11.22 -26.84 17.30
C ARG A 250 11.12 -27.25 15.84
N VAL A 251 10.09 -27.98 15.42
CA VAL A 251 9.93 -28.41 14.02
C VAL A 251 9.75 -27.20 13.10
N SER A 252 8.87 -26.27 13.46
CA SER A 252 8.66 -25.02 12.71
C SER A 252 9.94 -24.17 12.61
N LEU A 253 10.74 -24.10 13.67
CA LEU A 253 12.02 -23.37 13.68
C LEU A 253 13.10 -24.04 12.83
N GLN A 254 13.09 -25.38 12.74
CA GLN A 254 14.08 -26.15 11.98
C GLN A 254 13.77 -26.20 10.47
N ASN A 255 12.48 -26.16 10.11
CA ASN A 255 12.02 -26.05 8.73
C ASN A 255 11.83 -24.59 8.27
N ALA A 256 12.12 -23.62 9.15
CA ALA A 256 11.90 -22.21 8.88
C ALA A 256 12.68 -21.72 7.66
N ALA A 257 12.01 -20.95 6.79
CA ALA A 257 12.72 -20.24 5.73
C ALA A 257 13.68 -19.19 6.34
N PRO A 258 14.83 -18.92 5.71
CA PRO A 258 15.79 -17.94 6.21
C PRO A 258 15.18 -16.58 6.58
N ALA A 259 15.70 -15.98 7.64
CA ALA A 259 15.32 -14.66 8.09
C ALA A 259 15.68 -13.62 7.01
N ALA A 260 14.65 -13.01 6.43
CA ALA A 260 14.79 -11.99 5.40
C ALA A 260 14.02 -10.73 5.84
N GLU A 261 14.73 -9.62 6.02
CA GLU A 261 14.11 -8.35 6.37
C GLU A 261 13.27 -7.82 5.19
N ARG A 262 11.97 -7.67 5.41
CA ARG A 262 11.04 -7.07 4.45
C ARG A 262 11.26 -5.56 4.44
N PRO A 263 11.60 -4.95 3.29
CA PRO A 263 11.76 -3.50 3.20
C PRO A 263 10.53 -2.77 3.76
N GLN A 264 10.75 -1.92 4.77
CA GLN A 264 9.74 -0.98 5.21
C GLN A 264 9.78 0.23 4.30
N VAL A 265 8.62 0.62 3.76
CA VAL A 265 8.50 1.82 2.94
C VAL A 265 8.71 3.06 3.82
N ASP A 266 9.66 3.91 3.43
CA ASP A 266 9.91 5.20 4.09
C ASP A 266 8.61 6.03 4.09
N PRO A 267 8.07 6.44 5.27
CA PRO A 267 6.88 7.27 5.33
C PRO A 267 6.95 8.56 4.51
N ALA A 268 8.15 9.07 4.20
CA ALA A 268 8.34 10.22 3.32
C ALA A 268 7.75 10.01 1.90
N VAL A 269 7.57 8.78 1.42
CA VAL A 269 6.90 8.56 0.12
C VAL A 269 5.42 8.92 0.16
N PHE A 270 4.80 8.94 1.35
CA PHE A 270 3.41 9.33 1.56
C PHE A 270 3.22 10.84 1.72
N ALA A 271 4.30 11.63 1.71
CA ALA A 271 4.26 13.07 1.89
C ALA A 271 3.23 13.75 0.96
N PRO A 272 2.43 14.72 1.46
CA PRO A 272 2.53 15.39 2.77
C PRO A 272 2.03 14.57 3.98
N TRP A 273 1.46 13.38 3.80
CA TRP A 273 0.99 12.54 4.91
C TRP A 273 2.13 11.71 5.54
N THR A 274 2.03 11.48 6.85
CA THR A 274 3.03 10.73 7.62
C THR A 274 2.74 9.23 7.75
N THR A 275 1.61 8.75 7.22
CA THR A 275 1.24 7.32 7.23
C THR A 275 0.51 6.91 5.95
N ALA A 276 0.64 5.64 5.58
CA ALA A 276 -0.10 5.05 4.47
C ALA A 276 -1.63 5.18 4.64
N THR A 277 -2.16 5.03 5.86
CA THR A 277 -3.60 5.15 6.13
C THR A 277 -4.11 6.58 6.01
N ALA A 278 -3.31 7.59 6.36
CA ALA A 278 -3.64 8.99 6.10
C ALA A 278 -3.63 9.28 4.58
N PHE A 279 -2.64 8.76 3.85
CA PHE A 279 -2.59 8.84 2.39
C PHE A 279 -3.83 8.21 1.73
N VAL A 280 -4.19 6.97 2.09
CA VAL A 280 -5.40 6.27 1.58
C VAL A 280 -6.66 7.10 1.80
N ASN A 281 -6.86 7.63 3.02
CA ASN A 281 -8.02 8.48 3.33
C ASN A 281 -8.09 9.73 2.43
N ALA A 282 -6.94 10.36 2.14
CA ALA A 282 -6.90 11.53 1.27
C ALA A 282 -7.20 11.18 -0.19
N GLN A 283 -6.57 10.13 -0.75
CA GLN A 283 -6.82 9.74 -2.15
C GLN A 283 -8.29 9.34 -2.37
N TYR A 284 -8.92 8.65 -1.41
CA TYR A 284 -10.36 8.34 -1.47
C TYR A 284 -11.24 9.59 -1.51
N ARG A 285 -10.90 10.63 -0.74
CA ARG A 285 -11.63 11.91 -0.74
C ARG A 285 -11.43 12.68 -2.05
N ASP A 286 -10.22 12.69 -2.59
CA ASP A 286 -9.91 13.34 -3.87
C ASP A 286 -10.66 12.64 -5.02
N PHE A 287 -10.30 11.38 -5.31
CA PHE A 287 -10.76 10.66 -6.50
C PHE A 287 -12.26 10.29 -6.43
N LEU A 288 -12.76 9.84 -5.26
CA LEU A 288 -14.12 9.32 -5.11
C LEU A 288 -15.08 10.32 -4.44
N GLY A 289 -14.57 11.18 -3.54
CA GLY A 289 -15.40 12.15 -2.80
C GLY A 289 -15.98 11.62 -1.51
N ARG A 290 -15.47 10.50 -0.99
CA ARG A 290 -15.92 9.84 0.24
C ARG A 290 -14.75 9.33 1.07
N SER A 291 -15.02 8.91 2.30
CA SER A 291 -14.06 8.11 3.09
C SER A 291 -13.95 6.67 2.55
N PRO A 292 -12.80 5.99 2.76
CA PRO A 292 -12.68 4.54 2.57
C PRO A 292 -13.52 3.77 3.58
N SER A 293 -13.80 2.49 3.29
CA SER A 293 -14.29 1.56 4.32
C SER A 293 -13.16 1.20 5.30
N ALA A 294 -13.49 0.65 6.47
CA ALA A 294 -12.47 0.16 7.40
C ALA A 294 -11.64 -1.01 6.82
N ALA A 295 -12.25 -1.83 5.95
CA ALA A 295 -11.57 -2.91 5.24
C ALA A 295 -10.62 -2.35 4.16
N ASP A 296 -11.10 -1.42 3.32
CA ASP A 296 -10.31 -0.70 2.32
C ASP A 296 -9.08 -0.05 2.98
N LEU A 297 -9.27 0.59 4.14
CA LEU A 297 -8.25 1.34 4.83
C LEU A 297 -7.13 0.46 5.41
N SER A 298 -7.46 -0.73 5.93
CA SER A 298 -6.41 -1.73 6.25
C SER A 298 -5.77 -2.22 4.96
N TYR A 299 -6.56 -2.74 4.01
CA TYR A 299 -6.06 -3.43 2.82
C TYR A 299 -5.06 -2.58 2.02
N TYR A 300 -5.43 -1.34 1.66
CA TYR A 300 -4.53 -0.45 0.93
C TYR A 300 -3.41 0.12 1.82
N GLY A 301 -3.65 0.33 3.12
CA GLY A 301 -2.60 0.70 4.07
C GLY A 301 -1.50 -0.37 4.15
N ASP A 302 -1.89 -1.63 4.19
CA ASP A 302 -1.01 -2.79 4.29
C ASP A 302 -0.23 -3.03 2.98
N LEU A 303 -0.88 -2.87 1.81
CA LEU A 303 -0.23 -2.90 0.50
C LEU A 303 0.80 -1.77 0.30
N LEU A 304 0.53 -0.58 0.83
CA LEU A 304 1.44 0.57 0.76
C LEU A 304 2.62 0.45 1.73
N ASN A 305 2.37 0.15 3.01
CA ASN A 305 3.42 -0.01 4.03
C ASN A 305 4.44 -1.11 3.64
N SER A 306 3.98 -2.13 2.91
CA SER A 306 4.77 -3.29 2.49
C SER A 306 5.51 -3.15 1.15
N GLY A 307 5.33 -2.02 0.45
CA GLY A 307 5.90 -1.78 -0.87
C GLY A 307 5.27 -2.59 -2.01
N ALA A 308 4.26 -3.43 -1.74
CA ALA A 308 3.56 -4.19 -2.78
C ALA A 308 2.82 -3.28 -3.78
N TRP A 309 2.38 -2.10 -3.31
CA TRP A 309 1.85 -1.01 -4.13
C TRP A 309 2.61 0.28 -3.82
N SER A 310 2.86 1.12 -4.83
CA SER A 310 3.31 2.50 -4.61
C SER A 310 2.12 3.43 -4.33
N PRO A 311 2.34 4.61 -3.73
CA PRO A 311 1.29 5.63 -3.56
C PRO A 311 0.62 6.00 -4.91
N ASP A 312 1.43 6.04 -5.97
CA ASP A 312 1.01 6.38 -7.34
C ASP A 312 0.13 5.28 -7.95
N ARG A 313 0.43 4.01 -7.67
CA ARG A 313 -0.38 2.85 -8.08
C ARG A 313 -1.78 2.89 -7.45
N LEU A 314 -1.88 3.28 -6.18
CA LEU A 314 -3.18 3.46 -5.52
C LEU A 314 -3.99 4.59 -6.16
N ALA A 315 -3.37 5.75 -6.37
CA ALA A 315 -4.04 6.89 -7.01
C ALA A 315 -4.47 6.59 -8.46
N ALA A 316 -3.66 5.86 -9.24
CA ALA A 316 -4.03 5.37 -10.56
C ALA A 316 -5.23 4.40 -10.50
N HIS A 317 -5.19 3.41 -9.59
CA HIS A 317 -6.29 2.47 -9.40
C HIS A 317 -7.61 3.15 -9.01
N LEU A 318 -7.56 4.21 -8.18
CA LEU A 318 -8.74 4.98 -7.81
C LEU A 318 -9.28 5.81 -8.99
N LEU A 319 -8.42 6.42 -9.80
CA LEU A 319 -8.80 7.15 -11.02
C LEU A 319 -9.45 6.26 -12.09
N GLU A 320 -8.89 5.06 -12.26
CA GLU A 320 -9.32 4.05 -13.23
C GLU A 320 -10.49 3.19 -12.72
N SER A 321 -10.99 3.46 -11.50
CA SER A 321 -12.16 2.79 -10.93
C SER A 321 -13.47 3.22 -11.61
N ALA A 322 -14.41 2.29 -11.74
CA ALA A 322 -15.75 2.57 -12.27
C ALA A 322 -16.53 3.61 -11.43
N GLU A 323 -16.23 3.74 -10.14
CA GLU A 323 -16.80 4.77 -9.27
C GLU A 323 -16.31 6.17 -9.72
N CYS A 324 -14.99 6.36 -9.87
CA CYS A 324 -14.42 7.62 -10.35
C CYS A 324 -14.85 7.94 -11.79
N ASP A 325 -14.97 6.93 -12.67
CA ASP A 325 -15.50 7.12 -14.01
C ASP A 325 -16.95 7.64 -13.99
N SER A 326 -17.83 6.96 -13.26
CA SER A 326 -19.28 7.26 -13.22
C SER A 326 -19.64 8.60 -12.58
N VAL A 327 -18.66 9.25 -11.93
CA VAL A 327 -18.78 10.56 -11.28
C VAL A 327 -17.93 11.61 -12.00
N THR A 328 -16.61 11.49 -11.93
CA THR A 328 -15.66 12.54 -12.33
C THR A 328 -15.46 12.57 -13.84
N GLN A 329 -15.09 11.43 -14.43
CA GLN A 329 -14.85 11.37 -15.87
C GLN A 329 -16.15 11.56 -16.66
N ALA A 330 -17.26 10.97 -16.19
CA ALA A 330 -18.57 11.14 -16.81
C ALA A 330 -19.01 12.60 -16.91
N VAL A 331 -18.88 13.40 -15.83
CA VAL A 331 -19.21 14.83 -15.85
C VAL A 331 -18.30 15.61 -16.82
N ALA A 332 -17.00 15.32 -16.87
CA ALA A 332 -16.10 15.94 -17.84
C ALA A 332 -16.44 15.58 -19.30
N ARG A 333 -16.88 14.34 -19.58
CA ARG A 333 -17.42 13.95 -20.90
C ARG A 333 -18.72 14.66 -21.25
N VAL A 334 -19.55 15.06 -20.28
CA VAL A 334 -20.78 15.84 -20.56
C VAL A 334 -20.44 17.28 -20.95
N TYR A 335 -19.43 17.89 -20.33
CA TYR A 335 -18.89 19.20 -20.76
C TYR A 335 -18.41 19.19 -22.21
N LEU A 336 -17.60 18.21 -22.58
CA LEU A 336 -17.09 18.07 -23.95
C LEU A 336 -18.23 17.83 -24.95
N ALA A 337 -19.16 16.93 -24.63
CA ALA A 337 -20.31 16.65 -25.50
C ALA A 337 -21.22 17.88 -25.69
N ALA A 338 -21.47 18.64 -24.62
CA ALA A 338 -22.39 19.76 -24.64
C ALA A 338 -21.78 21.00 -25.31
N TYR A 339 -20.53 21.32 -24.98
CA TYR A 339 -19.94 22.61 -25.27
C TYR A 339 -18.65 22.55 -26.10
N ASP A 340 -18.11 21.38 -26.42
CA ASP A 340 -16.81 21.25 -27.10
C ASP A 340 -15.72 22.10 -26.41
N ARG A 341 -15.64 21.96 -25.08
CA ARG A 341 -14.58 22.54 -24.24
C ARG A 341 -14.36 21.70 -22.98
N LEU A 342 -13.22 21.91 -22.34
CA LEU A 342 -13.02 21.48 -20.97
C LEU A 342 -13.97 22.22 -20.01
N PRO A 343 -14.37 21.60 -18.89
CA PRO A 343 -14.86 22.36 -17.76
C PRO A 343 -13.77 23.33 -17.27
N ASP A 344 -14.20 24.48 -16.77
CA ASP A 344 -13.43 25.32 -15.86
C ASP A 344 -13.49 24.74 -14.43
N SER A 345 -12.53 25.08 -13.57
CA SER A 345 -12.39 24.46 -12.24
C SER A 345 -13.65 24.59 -11.37
N GLY A 346 -14.26 25.79 -11.35
CA GLY A 346 -15.48 26.06 -10.57
C GLY A 346 -16.69 25.32 -11.12
N GLY A 347 -16.85 25.31 -12.46
CA GLY A 347 -17.86 24.52 -13.16
C GLY A 347 -17.73 23.02 -12.90
N LEU A 348 -16.51 22.47 -12.92
CA LEU A 348 -16.29 21.05 -12.60
C LEU A 348 -16.80 20.72 -11.19
N VAL A 349 -16.29 21.42 -10.17
CA VAL A 349 -16.68 21.22 -8.76
C VAL A 349 -18.20 21.31 -8.57
N TYR A 350 -18.83 22.36 -9.13
CA TYR A 350 -20.29 22.58 -9.06
C TYR A 350 -21.12 21.36 -9.52
N TRP A 351 -20.67 20.64 -10.56
CA TRP A 351 -21.37 19.46 -11.07
C TRP A 351 -20.93 18.15 -10.40
N LEU A 352 -19.67 18.03 -9.96
CA LEU A 352 -19.23 16.90 -9.14
C LEU A 352 -20.00 16.86 -7.81
N ASP A 353 -20.20 18.00 -7.16
CA ASP A 353 -20.97 18.09 -5.91
C ASP A 353 -22.41 17.66 -6.12
N ARG A 354 -23.05 18.06 -7.23
CA ARG A 354 -24.41 17.61 -7.59
C ARG A 354 -24.45 16.11 -7.87
N ARG A 355 -23.47 15.59 -8.62
CA ARG A 355 -23.35 14.18 -8.97
C ARG A 355 -23.15 13.29 -7.73
N ARG A 356 -22.31 13.74 -6.79
CA ARG A 356 -22.07 13.11 -5.48
C ARG A 356 -23.31 13.20 -4.58
N ASN A 357 -24.02 14.33 -4.58
CA ASN A 357 -25.33 14.50 -3.91
C ASN A 357 -26.51 13.98 -4.75
N GLY A 358 -26.35 12.81 -5.39
CA GLY A 358 -27.43 12.02 -5.97
C GLY A 358 -28.06 12.51 -7.28
N TRP A 359 -27.54 13.55 -7.95
CA TRP A 359 -28.05 13.93 -9.27
C TRP A 359 -27.67 12.88 -10.33
N THR A 360 -28.64 12.52 -11.16
CA THR A 360 -28.42 11.65 -12.32
C THR A 360 -27.70 12.41 -13.44
N LEU A 361 -26.92 11.69 -14.27
CA LEU A 361 -26.32 12.28 -15.46
C LEU A 361 -27.40 12.83 -16.40
N ASP A 362 -28.55 12.16 -16.57
CA ASP A 362 -29.71 12.67 -17.31
C ASP A 362 -30.14 14.08 -16.86
N ARG A 363 -30.26 14.30 -15.54
CA ARG A 363 -30.64 15.59 -14.96
C ARG A 363 -29.58 16.65 -15.24
N ILE A 364 -28.30 16.27 -15.12
CA ILE A 364 -27.16 17.14 -15.42
C ILE A 364 -27.15 17.52 -16.91
N GLY A 365 -27.15 16.55 -17.82
CA GLY A 365 -27.19 16.77 -19.27
C GLY A 365 -28.41 17.60 -19.71
N GLN A 366 -29.57 17.41 -19.09
CA GLN A 366 -30.74 18.26 -19.35
C GLN A 366 -30.52 19.72 -18.93
N GLN A 367 -29.83 19.99 -17.81
CA GLN A 367 -29.43 21.36 -17.47
C GLN A 367 -28.43 21.93 -18.51
N PHE A 368 -27.45 21.15 -18.95
CA PHE A 368 -26.46 21.61 -19.93
C PHE A 368 -27.13 22.06 -21.24
N THR A 369 -28.07 21.26 -21.77
CA THR A 369 -28.86 21.60 -22.98
C THR A 369 -29.85 22.77 -22.80
N ARG A 370 -30.00 23.29 -21.58
CA ARG A 370 -30.88 24.42 -21.21
C ARG A 370 -30.14 25.62 -20.66
N ALA A 371 -28.83 25.51 -20.41
CA ALA A 371 -28.02 26.58 -19.84
C ALA A 371 -27.81 27.70 -20.88
N PRO A 372 -27.69 28.97 -20.46
CA PRO A 372 -27.42 30.07 -21.38
C PRO A 372 -26.21 29.84 -22.30
N GLU A 373 -25.14 29.18 -21.83
CA GLU A 373 -23.97 28.85 -22.67
C GLU A 373 -24.36 28.04 -23.92
N PHE A 374 -25.30 27.09 -23.84
CA PHE A 374 -25.69 26.29 -25.00
C PHE A 374 -26.33 27.15 -26.10
N THR A 375 -27.27 28.01 -25.71
CA THR A 375 -27.94 28.94 -26.63
C THR A 375 -27.00 30.04 -27.11
N SER A 376 -26.09 30.54 -26.27
CA SER A 376 -25.07 31.52 -26.68
C SER A 376 -24.05 30.95 -27.67
N ARG A 377 -23.78 29.64 -27.62
CA ARG A 377 -22.75 28.98 -28.43
C ARG A 377 -23.27 28.40 -29.75
N TYR A 378 -24.56 28.03 -29.83
CA TYR A 378 -25.16 27.41 -31.01
C TYR A 378 -26.47 28.04 -31.49
N GLY A 379 -27.04 29.01 -30.75
CA GLY A 379 -28.37 29.54 -31.04
C GLY A 379 -29.51 28.59 -30.68
N SER A 380 -30.71 28.88 -31.21
CA SER A 380 -31.92 28.07 -30.99
C SER A 380 -32.03 26.92 -31.99
N LEU A 381 -31.23 25.86 -31.78
CA LEU A 381 -31.23 24.67 -32.64
C LEU A 381 -32.58 23.94 -32.68
N THR A 382 -33.01 23.52 -33.87
CA THR A 382 -34.00 22.44 -34.05
C THR A 382 -33.46 21.10 -33.52
N ASP A 383 -34.31 20.08 -33.39
CA ASP A 383 -33.86 18.74 -32.96
C ASP A 383 -32.90 18.09 -33.97
N ALA A 384 -33.07 18.41 -35.25
CA ALA A 384 -32.17 18.00 -36.34
C ALA A 384 -30.76 18.59 -36.15
N GLU A 385 -30.65 19.91 -36.03
CA GLU A 385 -29.37 20.58 -35.85
C GLU A 385 -28.75 20.26 -34.48
N PHE A 386 -29.56 19.99 -33.45
CA PHE A 386 -29.08 19.52 -32.15
C PHE A 386 -28.43 18.14 -32.26
N VAL A 387 -29.05 17.17 -32.94
CA VAL A 387 -28.46 15.84 -33.16
C VAL A 387 -27.15 15.98 -33.94
N ASP A 388 -27.15 16.74 -35.04
CA ASP A 388 -25.95 16.98 -35.85
C ASP A 388 -24.82 17.65 -35.05
N ARG A 389 -25.16 18.58 -34.14
CA ARG A 389 -24.21 19.22 -33.22
C ARG A 389 -23.62 18.22 -32.22
N VAL A 390 -24.42 17.32 -31.65
CA VAL A 390 -23.93 16.30 -30.70
C VAL A 390 -23.01 15.30 -31.41
N TYR A 391 -23.35 14.85 -32.63
CA TYR A 391 -22.44 14.03 -33.45
C TYR A 391 -21.08 14.71 -33.67
N GLN A 392 -21.08 15.99 -34.03
CA GLN A 392 -19.85 16.75 -34.26
C GLN A 392 -19.02 16.93 -32.97
N ASN A 393 -19.63 17.39 -31.87
CA ASN A 393 -18.91 17.60 -30.60
C ASN A 393 -18.34 16.29 -30.01
N VAL A 394 -19.07 15.18 -30.14
CA VAL A 394 -18.71 13.91 -29.46
C VAL A 394 -17.84 13.01 -30.33
N LEU A 395 -18.09 12.97 -31.64
CA LEU A 395 -17.48 12.00 -32.55
C LEU A 395 -16.66 12.66 -33.69
N GLY A 396 -16.63 13.99 -33.78
CA GLY A 396 -15.85 14.73 -34.78
C GLY A 396 -16.30 14.51 -36.23
N ARG A 397 -17.55 14.07 -36.43
CA ARG A 397 -18.09 13.62 -37.71
C ARG A 397 -19.55 14.01 -37.89
N ASN A 398 -20.00 14.06 -39.13
CA ASN A 398 -21.42 14.26 -39.46
C ASN A 398 -22.25 13.05 -38.99
N ALA A 399 -23.54 13.30 -38.72
CA ALA A 399 -24.49 12.26 -38.41
C ALA A 399 -24.73 11.33 -39.62
N GLU A 400 -24.72 10.01 -39.38
CA GLU A 400 -25.13 9.00 -40.36
C GLU A 400 -26.65 9.00 -40.49
N GLY A 401 -27.20 8.83 -41.70
CA GLY A 401 -28.65 8.95 -41.96
C GLY A 401 -29.54 8.16 -41.00
N ALA A 402 -29.36 6.84 -40.95
CA ALA A 402 -30.14 5.96 -40.06
C ALA A 402 -29.95 6.29 -38.56
N GLY A 403 -28.72 6.64 -38.14
CA GLY A 403 -28.45 7.05 -36.76
C GLY A 403 -29.12 8.38 -36.40
N ARG A 404 -29.14 9.33 -37.32
CA ARG A 404 -29.81 10.63 -37.20
C ARG A 404 -31.33 10.47 -37.12
N GLU A 405 -31.90 9.65 -38.00
CA GLU A 405 -33.33 9.32 -38.02
C GLU A 405 -33.77 8.65 -36.73
N TYR A 406 -32.99 7.71 -36.19
CA TYR A 406 -33.22 7.09 -34.89
C TYR A 406 -33.33 8.13 -33.76
N TRP A 407 -32.38 9.07 -33.67
CA TRP A 407 -32.41 10.10 -32.63
C TRP A 407 -33.56 11.11 -32.81
N LEU A 408 -33.91 11.45 -34.04
CA LEU A 408 -35.10 12.26 -34.34
C LEU A 408 -36.40 11.57 -33.93
N ALA A 409 -36.56 10.28 -34.25
CA ALA A 409 -37.69 9.49 -33.80
C ALA A 409 -37.75 9.38 -32.26
N ALA A 410 -36.60 9.20 -31.60
CA ALA A 410 -36.51 9.16 -30.14
C ALA A 410 -36.90 10.50 -29.47
N LEU A 411 -36.45 11.63 -30.01
CA LEU A 411 -36.82 12.98 -29.55
C LEU A 411 -38.32 13.26 -29.76
N ALA A 412 -38.86 12.96 -30.94
CA ALA A 412 -40.29 13.04 -31.23
C ALA A 412 -41.14 12.14 -30.31
N SER A 413 -40.59 11.01 -29.87
CA SER A 413 -41.21 10.10 -28.88
C SER A 413 -41.03 10.53 -27.42
N GLY A 414 -40.59 11.77 -27.16
CA GLY A 414 -40.47 12.33 -25.81
C GLY A 414 -39.13 12.09 -25.10
N THR A 415 -38.11 11.58 -25.79
CA THR A 415 -36.74 11.57 -25.25
C THR A 415 -36.24 13.00 -25.08
N THR A 416 -35.53 13.31 -24.00
CA THR A 416 -34.98 14.65 -23.80
C THR A 416 -33.67 14.83 -24.56
N ARG A 417 -33.39 16.04 -25.07
CA ARG A 417 -32.06 16.42 -25.58
C ARG A 417 -30.92 16.08 -24.60
N GLY A 418 -31.19 16.22 -23.29
CA GLY A 418 -30.28 15.77 -22.23
C GLY A 418 -29.97 14.28 -22.27
N LYS A 419 -30.97 13.40 -22.44
CA LYS A 419 -30.75 11.94 -22.58
C LYS A 419 -29.94 11.59 -23.83
N VAL A 420 -30.23 12.21 -24.97
CA VAL A 420 -29.44 12.03 -26.20
C VAL A 420 -27.99 12.44 -25.97
N LEU A 421 -27.77 13.62 -25.38
CA LEU A 421 -26.43 14.10 -25.00
C LEU A 421 -25.67 13.10 -24.11
N ILE A 422 -26.32 12.56 -23.07
CA ILE A 422 -25.69 11.56 -22.19
C ILE A 422 -25.35 10.27 -22.95
N HIS A 423 -26.25 9.76 -23.81
CA HIS A 423 -26.00 8.54 -24.57
C HIS A 423 -24.76 8.64 -25.46
N PHE A 424 -24.59 9.75 -26.18
CA PHE A 424 -23.37 10.01 -26.95
C PHE A 424 -22.15 10.19 -26.03
N SER A 425 -22.28 11.05 -25.01
CA SER A 425 -21.22 11.41 -24.07
C SER A 425 -20.60 10.19 -23.35
N GLN A 426 -21.43 9.21 -22.98
CA GLN A 426 -21.02 7.99 -22.27
C GLN A 426 -20.96 6.75 -23.18
N SER A 427 -21.00 6.92 -24.50
CA SER A 427 -20.83 5.81 -25.45
C SER A 427 -19.43 5.19 -25.34
N PRO A 428 -19.27 3.87 -25.55
CA PRO A 428 -17.95 3.23 -25.55
C PRO A 428 -16.98 3.79 -26.60
N GLU A 429 -17.49 4.26 -27.76
CA GLU A 429 -16.69 4.98 -28.78
C GLU A 429 -16.06 6.24 -28.17
N ASN A 430 -16.86 7.08 -27.50
CA ASN A 430 -16.38 8.32 -26.90
C ASN A 430 -15.56 8.10 -25.62
N GLN A 431 -15.90 7.11 -24.79
CA GLN A 431 -15.12 6.74 -23.60
C GLN A 431 -13.71 6.28 -24.00
N ASN A 432 -13.58 5.40 -24.99
CA ASN A 432 -12.29 4.96 -25.50
C ASN A 432 -11.50 6.11 -26.14
N ARG A 433 -12.16 6.95 -26.96
CA ARG A 433 -11.56 8.13 -27.60
C ARG A 433 -11.01 9.14 -26.59
N LEU A 434 -11.70 9.32 -25.46
CA LEU A 434 -11.37 10.34 -24.46
C LEU A 434 -10.60 9.82 -23.25
N ARG A 435 -10.36 8.51 -23.10
CA ARG A 435 -9.75 7.90 -21.89
C ARG A 435 -8.51 8.67 -21.40
N ASN A 436 -7.52 8.87 -22.27
CA ASN A 436 -6.27 9.56 -21.89
C ASN A 436 -6.55 11.02 -21.46
N LEU A 437 -7.44 11.75 -22.14
CA LEU A 437 -7.87 13.09 -21.73
C LEU A 437 -8.63 13.08 -20.39
N MET A 438 -9.47 12.09 -20.15
CA MET A 438 -10.20 11.96 -18.88
C MET A 438 -9.25 11.64 -17.72
N HIS A 439 -8.16 10.90 -17.96
CA HIS A 439 -7.12 10.69 -16.96
C HIS A 439 -6.41 12.03 -16.64
N VAL A 440 -6.02 12.82 -17.66
CA VAL A 440 -5.39 14.13 -17.45
C VAL A 440 -6.33 15.09 -16.68
N ILE A 441 -7.58 15.25 -17.12
CA ILE A 441 -8.57 16.12 -16.45
C ILE A 441 -8.85 15.60 -15.03
N GLY A 442 -9.03 14.28 -14.87
CA GLY A 442 -9.31 13.65 -13.59
C GLY A 442 -8.20 13.93 -12.58
N THR A 443 -6.94 13.61 -12.92
CA THR A 443 -5.78 13.85 -12.05
C THR A 443 -5.65 15.32 -11.65
N HIS A 444 -5.71 16.28 -12.59
CA HIS A 444 -5.59 17.70 -12.23
C HIS A 444 -6.81 18.18 -11.42
N GLY A 445 -8.02 17.74 -11.79
CA GLY A 445 -9.26 18.14 -11.14
C GLY A 445 -9.43 17.62 -9.72
N VAL A 446 -8.85 16.46 -9.38
CA VAL A 446 -8.96 15.88 -8.03
C VAL A 446 -7.69 16.07 -7.18
N MET A 447 -6.49 16.01 -7.78
CA MET A 447 -5.24 16.19 -7.04
C MET A 447 -4.85 17.66 -6.89
N LEU A 448 -5.00 18.46 -7.96
CA LEU A 448 -4.64 19.89 -7.99
C LEU A 448 -5.85 20.82 -7.88
N VAL A 449 -7.08 20.28 -7.83
CA VAL A 449 -8.35 21.02 -7.73
C VAL A 449 -8.53 22.05 -8.87
N ARG A 450 -7.98 21.76 -10.05
CA ARG A 450 -8.10 22.63 -11.23
C ARG A 450 -8.15 21.88 -12.56
N THR A 451 -8.67 22.55 -13.59
CA THR A 451 -8.50 22.12 -14.98
C THR A 451 -7.03 22.25 -15.40
N PRO A 452 -6.48 21.32 -16.20
CA PRO A 452 -5.14 21.48 -16.80
C PRO A 452 -5.11 22.66 -17.77
N SER A 453 -3.98 23.38 -17.81
CA SER A 453 -3.71 24.35 -18.87
C SER A 453 -3.56 23.68 -20.24
N THR A 454 -3.58 24.48 -21.30
CA THR A 454 -3.37 23.98 -22.68
C THR A 454 -2.02 23.26 -22.83
N THR A 455 -0.94 23.84 -22.31
CA THR A 455 0.41 23.25 -22.38
C THR A 455 0.50 21.94 -21.61
N GLU A 456 -0.02 21.89 -20.37
CA GLU A 456 -0.02 20.65 -19.56
C GLU A 456 -0.83 19.54 -20.25
N ARG A 457 -2.03 19.87 -20.76
CA ARG A 457 -2.87 18.92 -21.50
C ARG A 457 -2.13 18.33 -22.69
N GLU A 458 -1.45 19.15 -23.48
CA GLU A 458 -0.76 18.71 -24.70
C GLU A 458 0.49 17.87 -24.39
N VAL A 459 1.24 18.22 -23.35
CA VAL A 459 2.36 17.39 -22.85
C VAL A 459 1.86 16.05 -22.33
N TRP A 460 0.83 16.03 -21.47
CA TRP A 460 0.36 14.78 -20.88
C TRP A 460 -0.34 13.85 -21.89
N LEU A 461 -1.14 14.39 -22.81
CA LEU A 461 -1.69 13.60 -23.91
C LEU A 461 -0.57 13.02 -24.78
N GLY A 462 0.42 13.82 -25.17
CA GLY A 462 1.55 13.34 -25.98
C GLY A 462 2.33 12.20 -25.34
N LEU A 463 2.43 12.16 -24.01
CA LEU A 463 3.05 11.07 -23.26
C LEU A 463 2.14 9.83 -23.18
N LEU A 464 0.88 9.99 -22.77
CA LEU A 464 -0.06 8.87 -22.62
C LEU A 464 -0.40 8.21 -23.98
N ASP A 465 -0.45 8.99 -25.07
CA ASP A 465 -0.67 8.51 -26.43
C ASP A 465 0.59 7.83 -27.02
N ALA A 466 1.77 8.15 -26.49
CA ALA A 466 3.02 7.45 -26.80
C ALA A 466 3.20 6.14 -25.98
N GLY A 467 2.27 5.83 -25.08
CA GLY A 467 2.27 4.61 -24.26
C GLY A 467 2.80 4.78 -22.84
N GLU A 468 3.04 6.00 -22.37
CA GLU A 468 3.37 6.24 -20.95
C GLU A 468 2.16 5.99 -20.05
N SER A 469 2.41 5.61 -18.80
CA SER A 469 1.40 5.15 -17.86
C SER A 469 0.69 6.27 -17.10
N THR A 470 -0.61 6.07 -16.79
CA THR A 470 -1.37 6.91 -15.83
C THR A 470 -0.62 7.06 -14.51
N GLN A 471 0.02 5.98 -14.05
CA GLN A 471 0.79 5.93 -12.81
C GLN A 471 2.01 6.86 -12.84
N ALA A 472 2.75 6.95 -13.95
CA ALA A 472 3.90 7.84 -14.08
C ALA A 472 3.49 9.32 -14.09
N MET A 473 2.42 9.68 -14.81
CA MET A 473 1.84 11.03 -14.76
C MET A 473 1.43 11.41 -13.33
N ILE A 474 0.71 10.52 -12.64
CA ILE A 474 0.28 10.72 -11.24
C ILE A 474 1.50 10.87 -10.32
N GLY A 475 2.53 10.05 -10.49
CA GLY A 475 3.76 10.15 -9.68
C GLY A 475 4.45 11.50 -9.83
N MET A 476 4.63 11.98 -11.07
CA MET A 476 5.22 13.30 -11.35
C MET A 476 4.39 14.45 -10.74
N ILE A 477 3.06 14.40 -10.86
CA ILE A 477 2.16 15.42 -10.28
C ILE A 477 2.20 15.39 -8.74
N ARG A 478 2.15 14.20 -8.14
CA ARG A 478 2.11 14.01 -6.68
C ARG A 478 3.39 14.46 -5.97
N VAL A 479 4.57 14.24 -6.58
CA VAL A 479 5.84 14.72 -5.98
C VAL A 479 6.12 16.20 -6.27
N GLY A 480 5.34 16.82 -7.17
CA GLY A 480 5.46 18.23 -7.54
C GLY A 480 5.16 19.21 -6.40
N ALA A 481 5.68 20.44 -6.54
CA ALA A 481 5.52 21.48 -5.52
C ALA A 481 4.05 21.90 -5.34
N GLU A 482 3.25 21.94 -6.41
CA GLU A 482 1.85 22.36 -6.36
C GLU A 482 0.98 21.39 -5.54
N TYR A 483 1.12 20.08 -5.75
CA TYR A 483 0.37 19.09 -4.96
C TYR A 483 0.71 19.16 -3.47
N LYS A 484 1.98 19.43 -3.13
CA LYS A 484 2.42 19.63 -1.74
C LYS A 484 1.86 20.93 -1.15
N ALA A 485 1.86 22.02 -1.91
CA ALA A 485 1.37 23.33 -1.48
C ALA A 485 -0.14 23.35 -1.18
N ARG A 486 -0.92 22.40 -1.71
CA ARG A 486 -2.34 22.21 -1.36
C ARG A 486 -2.58 21.80 0.11
N PHE A 487 -1.56 21.33 0.81
CA PHE A 487 -1.65 20.80 2.18
C PHE A 487 -0.58 21.36 3.12
N ALA A 488 0.00 22.53 2.78
CA ALA A 488 1.05 23.22 3.53
C ALA A 488 0.50 24.34 4.43
#